data_AF-A0A560JNM3-F1
#
_entry.id   AF-A0A560JNM3-F1
#
_cell.length_a   1.000
_cell.length_b   1.000
_cell.length_c   1.000
_cell.angle_alpha   90.00
_cell.angle_beta   90.00
_cell.angle_gamma   90.00
#
_symmetry.space_group_name_H-M   'P 1'
#
loop_
_entity.id
_entity.type
_entity.pdbx_description
1 polymer ?
#
loop_
_entity_poly.entity_id
_entity_poly.type
_entity_poly.pdbx_seq_one_letter_code
_entity_poly.pdbx_strand_id
1 'polypeptide(L)' 'MRTLTPIDVWEAPSVRRTITTVDEASNWLIYRWPEAHLNDPARQAATAACLAALDGSGEAEAARAAFVTAAETAHILAE' A
#
# COMPACT_ATOMS: atom_id res chain seq x y z
N MET A 1 -1.89 -13.10 -10.59
CA MET A 1 -1.74 -11.77 -9.96
C MET A 1 -3.01 -11.48 -9.17
N ARG A 2 -2.91 -11.22 -7.87
CA ARG A 2 -4.07 -10.83 -7.06
C ARG A 2 -4.37 -9.35 -7.31
N THR A 3 -5.51 -9.10 -7.93
CA THR A 3 -6.02 -7.76 -8.21
C THR A 3 -6.59 -7.15 -6.94
N LEU A 4 -6.24 -5.90 -6.68
CA LEU A 4 -6.87 -5.06 -5.67
C LEU A 4 -7.86 -4.14 -6.36
N THR A 5 -8.88 -3.72 -5.63
CA THR A 5 -9.63 -2.53 -6.02
C THR A 5 -8.65 -1.37 -6.14
N PRO A 6 -8.70 -0.56 -7.23
CA PRO A 6 -7.73 0.50 -7.46
C PRO A 6 -7.60 1.43 -6.26
N ILE A 7 -6.36 1.76 -5.90
CA ILE A 7 -6.03 2.69 -4.82
C ILE A 7 -5.14 3.78 -5.42
N ASP A 8 -5.62 5.02 -5.41
CA ASP A 8 -4.82 6.15 -5.87
C ASP A 8 -3.98 6.71 -4.70
N VAL A 9 -2.69 6.88 -4.94
CA VAL A 9 -1.75 7.46 -3.97
C VAL A 9 -0.91 8.55 -4.60
N TRP A 10 -0.54 9.54 -3.81
CA TRP A 10 0.37 10.60 -4.20
C TRP A 10 1.83 10.12 -4.07
N GLU A 11 2.53 9.99 -5.21
CA GLU A 11 3.99 9.79 -5.24
C GLU A 11 4.72 11.09 -4.90
N ALA A 12 4.19 12.19 -5.43
CA ALA A 12 4.73 13.52 -5.36
C ALA A 12 3.55 14.52 -5.38
N PRO A 13 3.76 15.80 -5.05
CA PRO A 13 2.69 16.79 -4.98
C PRO A 13 1.82 16.90 -6.24
N SER A 14 2.37 16.48 -7.39
CA SER A 14 1.71 16.54 -8.70
C SER A 14 1.64 15.18 -9.41
N VAL A 15 2.05 14.08 -8.77
CA VAL A 15 2.09 12.74 -9.39
C VAL A 15 1.24 11.79 -8.59
N ARG A 16 0.14 11.33 -9.21
CA ARG A 16 -0.70 10.25 -8.69
C ARG A 16 -0.28 8.92 -9.30
N ARG A 17 -0.35 7.87 -8.49
CA ARG A 17 -0.12 6.49 -8.89
C ARG A 17 -1.33 5.67 -8.50
N THR A 18 -1.90 4.95 -9.47
CA THR A 18 -2.96 3.99 -9.19
C THR A 18 -2.35 2.63 -8.94
N ILE A 19 -2.55 2.08 -7.75
CA ILE A 19 -2.15 0.73 -7.35
C ILE A 19 -3.33 -0.20 -7.62
N THR A 20 -3.15 -1.22 -8.47
CA THR A 20 -4.23 -2.15 -8.83
C THR A 20 -3.93 -3.60 -8.45
N THR A 21 -2.73 -3.86 -7.92
CA THR A 21 -2.26 -5.21 -7.58
C THR A 21 -1.52 -5.21 -6.25
N VAL A 22 -1.57 -6.35 -5.56
CA VAL A 22 -0.84 -6.54 -4.29
C VAL A 22 0.68 -6.41 -4.48
N ASP A 23 1.18 -6.84 -5.64
CA ASP A 23 2.59 -6.71 -5.99
C ASP A 23 3.01 -5.23 -6.08
N GLU A 24 2.26 -4.42 -6.84
CA GLU A 24 2.49 -2.97 -6.91
C GLU A 24 2.40 -2.30 -5.53
N ALA A 25 1.41 -2.68 -4.71
CA ALA A 25 1.26 -2.17 -3.34
C ALA A 25 2.49 -2.48 -2.47
N SER A 26 3.01 -3.71 -2.56
CA SER A 26 4.20 -4.14 -1.82
C SER A 26 5.44 -3.39 -2.28
N ASN A 27 5.62 -3.32 -3.60
CA ASN A 27 6.74 -2.63 -4.23
C ASN A 27 6.74 -1.14 -3.85
N TRP A 28 5.56 -0.54 -3.78
CA TRP A 28 5.36 0.83 -3.31
C TRP A 28 5.79 1.03 -1.86
N LEU A 29 5.31 0.20 -0.95
CA LEU A 29 5.62 0.25 0.49
C LEU A 29 7.12 0.08 0.79
N ILE A 30 7.84 -0.64 -0.07
CA ILE A 30 9.25 -0.98 0.10
C ILE A 30 10.16 0.07 -0.56
N TYR A 31 9.87 0.48 -1.79
CA TYR A 31 10.80 1.28 -2.60
C TYR A 31 10.40 2.74 -2.79
N ARG A 32 9.10 3.07 -2.65
CA ARG A 32 8.55 4.40 -2.99
C ARG A 32 7.90 5.10 -1.80
N TRP A 33 7.81 4.44 -0.64
CA TRP A 33 7.20 5.01 0.54
C TRP A 33 8.04 6.18 1.09
N PRO A 34 7.42 7.29 1.51
CA PRO A 34 8.14 8.43 2.06
C PRO A 34 8.91 8.07 3.33
N GLU A 35 10.17 8.49 3.41
CA GLU A 35 11.09 8.16 4.52
C GLU A 35 10.58 8.65 5.89
N ALA A 36 9.85 9.78 5.88
CA ALA A 36 9.21 10.35 7.07
C ALA A 36 8.21 9.38 7.75
N HIS A 37 7.62 8.46 6.97
CA HIS A 37 6.58 7.52 7.41
C HIS A 37 7.06 6.06 7.36
N LEU A 38 8.38 5.82 7.24
CA LEU A 38 8.92 4.44 7.20
C LEU A 38 8.76 3.68 8.51
N ASN A 39 8.75 4.39 9.64
CA ASN A 39 8.59 3.80 10.97
C ASN A 39 7.13 3.71 11.41
N ASP A 40 6.17 4.06 10.54
CA ASP A 40 4.77 4.00 10.92
C ASP A 40 4.28 2.55 11.06
N PRO A 41 3.59 2.22 12.16
CA PRO A 41 3.08 0.87 12.39
C PRO A 41 2.05 0.48 11.31
N ALA A 42 1.33 1.44 10.74
CA ALA A 42 0.41 1.21 9.65
C ALA A 42 1.13 0.68 8.39
N ARG A 43 2.31 1.21 8.06
CA ARG A 43 3.12 0.73 6.93
C ARG A 43 3.61 -0.69 7.15
N GLN A 44 4.05 -1.00 8.37
CA GLN A 44 4.49 -2.36 8.72
C GLN A 44 3.34 -3.37 8.61
N ALA A 45 2.15 -3.00 9.10
CA ALA A 45 0.95 -3.81 8.97
C ALA A 45 0.55 -4.01 7.50
N ALA A 46 0.59 -2.94 6.68
CA ALA A 46 0.33 -3.02 5.24
C ALA A 46 1.32 -3.94 4.54
N THR A 47 2.61 -3.83 4.84
CA THR A 47 3.65 -4.67 4.24
C THR A 47 3.44 -6.14 4.60
N ALA A 48 3.16 -6.44 5.87
CA ALA A 48 2.87 -7.81 6.31
C ALA A 48 1.60 -8.38 5.63
N ALA A 49 0.54 -7.58 5.51
CA ALA A 49 -0.69 -7.99 4.84
C ALA A 49 -0.48 -8.23 3.34
N CYS A 50 0.27 -7.35 2.66
CA CYS A 50 0.61 -7.54 1.26
C CYS A 50 1.49 -8.79 1.05
N LEU A 51 2.47 -9.05 1.92
CA LEU A 51 3.28 -10.27 1.86
C LEU A 51 2.44 -11.53 2.08
N ALA A 52 1.54 -11.54 3.07
CA ALA A 52 0.63 -12.67 3.28
C ALA A 52 -0.29 -12.90 2.06
N ALA A 53 -0.79 -11.81 1.47
CA ALA A 53 -1.58 -11.86 0.25
C ALA A 53 -0.76 -12.22 -1.00
N LEU A 54 0.56 -12.08 -1.03
CA LEU A 54 1.41 -12.62 -2.10
C LEU A 54 1.68 -14.11 -1.90
N ASP A 55 1.92 -14.53 -0.66
CA ASP A 55 2.28 -15.89 -0.28
C ASP A 55 1.14 -16.92 -0.49
N GLY A 56 -0.12 -16.47 -0.54
CA GLY A 56 -1.26 -17.38 -0.58
C GLY A 56 -2.09 -17.34 0.69
N SER A 57 -1.42 -17.03 1.79
CA SER A 57 -1.88 -17.12 3.19
C SER A 57 -2.83 -15.99 3.63
N GLY A 58 -2.93 -14.90 2.87
CA GLY A 58 -3.77 -13.73 3.18
C GLY A 58 -4.73 -13.35 2.06
N GLU A 59 -5.70 -12.50 2.39
CA GLU A 59 -6.68 -11.96 1.45
C GLU A 59 -6.20 -10.66 0.80
N ALA A 60 -6.49 -10.51 -0.49
CA ALA A 60 -6.20 -9.29 -1.23
C ALA A 60 -6.90 -8.08 -0.60
N GLU A 61 -8.16 -8.23 -0.18
CA GLU A 61 -8.92 -7.13 0.44
C GLU A 61 -8.30 -6.71 1.79
N ALA A 62 -7.78 -7.65 2.58
CA ALA A 62 -7.07 -7.33 3.81
C ALA A 62 -5.78 -6.53 3.55
N ALA A 63 -5.01 -6.91 2.52
CA ALA A 63 -3.84 -6.16 2.08
C ALA A 63 -4.21 -4.74 1.62
N ARG A 64 -5.31 -4.59 0.88
CA ARG A 64 -5.85 -3.30 0.47
C ARG A 64 -6.25 -2.45 1.68
N ALA A 65 -7.05 -2.97 2.60
CA ALA A 65 -7.51 -2.21 3.76
C ALA A 65 -6.33 -1.70 4.61
N ALA A 66 -5.30 -2.54 4.81
CA ALA A 66 -4.10 -2.15 5.51
C ALA A 66 -3.29 -1.08 4.74
N PHE A 67 -3.19 -1.20 3.40
CA PHE A 67 -2.52 -0.21 2.56
C PHE A 67 -3.24 1.15 2.58
N VAL A 68 -4.57 1.16 2.46
CA VAL A 68 -5.39 2.38 2.55
C VAL A 68 -5.16 3.05 3.91
N THR A 69 -5.23 2.29 5.01
CA THR A 69 -4.98 2.80 6.36
C THR A 69 -3.59 3.44 6.48
N ALA A 70 -2.56 2.80 5.90
CA ALA A 70 -1.20 3.34 5.87
C ALA A 70 -1.11 4.63 5.04
N ALA A 71 -1.77 4.68 3.88
CA ALA A 71 -1.80 5.85 3.02
C ALA A 71 -2.56 7.02 3.65
N GLU A 72 -3.65 6.76 4.38
CA GLU A 72 -4.38 7.74 5.19
C GLU A 72 -3.49 8.30 6.31
N THR A 73 -2.80 7.41 7.04
CA THR A 73 -1.90 7.79 8.14
C THR A 73 -0.73 8.65 7.65
N ALA A 74 -0.18 8.33 6.48
CA ALA A 74 0.87 9.10 5.84
C ALA A 74 0.35 10.33 5.08
N HIS A 75 -0.98 10.57 5.07
CA HIS A 75 -1.62 11.65 4.31
C HIS A 75 -1.26 11.68 2.81
N ILE A 76 -1.03 10.50 2.22
CA ILE A 76 -0.70 10.33 0.80
C ILE A 76 -1.82 9.66 -0.01
N LEU A 77 -2.92 9.25 0.63
CA LEU A 77 -4.07 8.70 -0.08
C LEU A 77 -4.67 9.78 -1.00
N ALA A 78 -4.90 9.45 -2.27
CA ALA A 78 -5.65 10.28 -3.19
C ALA A 78 -7.10 9.76 -3.29
N GLU A 79 -8.07 10.66 -3.11
CA GLU A 79 -9.49 10.41 -3.37
C GLU A 79 -9.80 10.13 -4.85
#